data_AF-A0A9P5R050-F1
#
_entry.id   AF-A0A9P5R050-F1
#
_cell.length_a   1.000
_cell.length_b   1.000
_cell.length_c   1.000
_cell.angle_alpha   90.00
_cell.angle_beta   90.00
_cell.angle_gamma   90.00
#
_symmetry.space_group_name_H-M   'P 1'
#
loop_
_entity.id
_entity.type
_entity.pdbx_description
1 polymer ?
#
loop_
_entity_poly.entity_id
_entity_poly.type
_entity_poly.pdbx_seq_one_letter_code
_entity_poly.pdbx_strand_id
1 'polypeptide(L)'
;KGDSVAVFGLGGVGLSVVQGAKQAGATTIIGVDVNPKKEKLAKEMGCTLFVNSKELPAGKTIQAHLVEITDGGLDYTFDCTGN
;
A
#
# COMPACT_ATOMS: atom_id res chain seq x y z
N LYS A 1 9.90 13.56 0.24
CA LYS A 1 8.64 14.36 0.19
C LYS A 1 8.20 14.41 -1.26
N GLY A 2 6.95 13.99 -1.54
CA GLY A 2 6.48 13.73 -2.90
C GLY A 2 6.63 12.26 -3.32
N ASP A 3 7.19 11.43 -2.44
CA ASP A 3 7.51 10.03 -2.76
C ASP A 3 6.25 9.15 -2.74
N SER A 4 6.35 8.03 -3.44
CA SER A 4 5.37 6.97 -3.53
C SER A 4 5.79 5.76 -2.68
N VAL A 5 4.86 5.25 -1.87
CA VAL A 5 5.12 4.18 -0.91
C VAL A 5 4.06 3.10 -1.01
N ALA A 6 4.48 1.83 -1.04
CA ALA A 6 3.56 0.71 -0.82
C ALA A 6 3.83 0.02 0.52
N VAL A 7 2.75 -0.34 1.21
CA VAL A 7 2.81 -1.06 2.50
C VAL A 7 1.99 -2.34 2.36
N PHE A 8 2.67 -3.48 2.45
CA PHE A 8 2.06 -4.81 2.39
C PHE A 8 1.71 -5.26 3.81
N GLY A 9 0.44 -5.56 4.05
CA GLY A 9 -0.08 -5.95 5.35
C GLY A 9 -0.45 -4.75 6.21
N LEU A 10 -1.74 -4.54 6.41
CA LEU A 10 -2.29 -3.41 7.18
C LEU A 10 -2.68 -3.85 8.59
N GLY A 11 -1.73 -4.49 9.28
CA GLY A 11 -1.79 -4.75 10.73
C GLY A 11 -1.25 -3.55 11.53
N GLY A 12 -0.97 -3.74 12.82
CA GLY A 12 -0.43 -2.67 13.67
C GLY A 12 0.84 -2.03 13.09
N VAL A 13 1.81 -2.85 12.66
CA VAL A 13 3.06 -2.39 12.06
C VAL A 13 2.81 -1.62 10.75
N GLY A 14 2.05 -2.19 9.82
CA GLY A 14 1.77 -1.55 8.54
C GLY A 14 1.04 -0.22 8.69
N LEU A 15 0.06 -0.11 9.61
CA LEU A 15 -0.62 1.15 9.88
C LEU A 15 0.31 2.20 10.52
N SER A 16 1.31 1.79 11.29
CA SER A 16 2.37 2.70 11.76
C SER A 16 3.24 3.18 10.60
N VAL A 17 3.58 2.31 9.65
CA VAL A 17 4.34 2.69 8.44
C VAL A 17 3.55 3.68 7.58
N VAL A 18 2.25 3.45 7.37
CA VAL A 18 1.36 4.37 6.63
C VAL A 18 1.38 5.78 7.24
N GLN A 19 1.23 5.88 8.57
CA GLN A 19 1.28 7.15 9.27
C GLN A 19 2.66 7.81 9.18
N GLY A 20 3.74 7.03 9.31
CA GLY A 20 5.10 7.50 9.14
C GLY A 20 5.37 8.06 7.74
N ALA A 21 4.93 7.35 6.69
CA ALA A 21 5.04 7.80 5.31
C ALA A 21 4.30 9.12 5.07
N LYS A 22 3.08 9.24 5.60
CA LYS A 22 2.30 10.48 5.54
C LYS A 22 3.02 11.64 6.25
N GLN A 23 3.54 11.41 7.45
CA GLN A 23 4.29 12.42 8.22
C GLN A 23 5.60 12.82 7.52
N ALA A 24 6.27 11.89 6.82
CA ALA A 24 7.44 12.16 5.99
C ALA A 24 7.11 12.91 4.69
N GLY A 25 5.83 13.12 4.39
CA GLY A 25 5.36 13.86 3.23
C GLY A 25 5.32 13.03 1.94
N ALA A 26 5.11 11.72 2.04
CA ALA A 26 4.71 10.91 0.88
C ALA A 26 3.33 11.38 0.37
N THR A 27 3.19 11.50 -0.94
CA THR A 27 1.94 11.95 -1.59
C THR A 27 1.12 10.79 -2.12
N THR A 28 1.74 9.64 -2.34
CA THR A 28 1.10 8.40 -2.77
C THR A 28 1.43 7.31 -1.77
N ILE A 29 0.42 6.79 -1.07
CA ILE A 29 0.57 5.72 -0.08
C ILE A 29 -0.42 4.61 -0.41
N ILE A 30 0.10 3.50 -0.93
CA ILE A 30 -0.68 2.35 -1.38
C ILE A 30 -0.66 1.28 -0.29
N GLY A 31 -1.80 1.05 0.36
CA GLY A 31 -1.97 -0.07 1.30
C GLY A 31 -2.38 -1.33 0.55
N VAL A 32 -1.64 -2.42 0.74
CA VAL A 32 -1.94 -3.73 0.14
C VAL A 32 -2.36 -4.70 1.24
N ASP A 33 -3.61 -5.16 1.21
CA ASP A 33 -4.09 -6.18 2.16
C ASP A 33 -5.23 -7.01 1.54
N VAL A 34 -5.31 -8.29 1.89
CA VAL A 34 -6.33 -9.20 1.37
C VAL A 34 -7.68 -9.08 2.08
N ASN A 35 -7.73 -8.39 3.23
CA ASN A 35 -8.95 -8.17 3.99
C ASN A 35 -9.54 -6.79 3.66
N PRO A 36 -10.65 -6.73 2.88
CA PRO A 36 -11.24 -5.44 2.47
C PRO A 36 -11.77 -4.62 3.65
N LYS A 37 -12.05 -5.24 4.80
CA LYS A 37 -12.51 -4.53 6.01
C LYS A 37 -11.49 -3.54 6.55
N LYS A 38 -10.22 -3.65 6.16
CA LYS A 38 -9.13 -2.77 6.60
C LYS A 38 -9.04 -1.47 5.79
N GLU A 39 -9.66 -1.40 4.61
CA GLU A 39 -9.55 -0.25 3.71
C GLU A 39 -9.93 1.06 4.40
N LYS A 40 -11.09 1.09 5.09
CA LYS A 40 -11.60 2.29 5.74
C LYS A 40 -10.57 2.85 6.74
N LEU A 41 -10.09 2.01 7.65
CA LEU A 41 -9.11 2.39 8.65
C LEU A 41 -7.78 2.81 8.00
N ALA A 42 -7.32 2.09 6.99
CA ALA A 42 -6.09 2.43 6.27
C ALA A 42 -6.15 3.83 5.65
N LYS A 43 -7.29 4.18 5.02
CA LYS A 43 -7.52 5.52 4.46
C LYS A 43 -7.55 6.61 5.52
N GLU A 44 -8.21 6.36 6.66
CA GLU A 44 -8.19 7.27 7.81
C GLU A 44 -6.77 7.52 8.35
N MET A 45 -5.91 6.49 8.33
CA MET A 45 -4.53 6.57 8.80
C MET A 45 -3.56 7.21 7.80
N GLY A 46 -3.93 7.30 6.52
CA GLY A 46 -3.12 7.99 5.51
C GLY A 46 -2.93 7.28 4.18
N CYS A 47 -3.45 6.07 3.99
CA CYS A 47 -3.44 5.44 2.66
C CYS A 47 -4.24 6.29 1.67
N THR A 48 -3.64 6.57 0.52
CA THR A 48 -4.31 7.24 -0.59
C THR A 48 -4.99 6.24 -1.52
N LEU A 49 -4.43 5.02 -1.61
CA LEU A 49 -5.00 3.91 -2.36
C LEU A 49 -4.98 2.64 -1.53
N PHE A 50 -5.99 1.79 -1.73
CA PHE A 50 -6.04 0.45 -1.16
C PHE A 50 -6.12 -0.57 -2.29
N VAL A 51 -5.34 -1.64 -2.20
CA VAL A 51 -5.32 -2.73 -3.17
C VAL A 51 -5.51 -4.05 -2.45
N ASN A 52 -6.53 -4.81 -2.87
CA ASN A 52 -6.68 -6.20 -2.48
C ASN A 52 -5.99 -7.10 -3.51
N SER A 53 -4.88 -7.73 -3.12
CA SER A 53 -4.12 -8.61 -4.02
C SER A 53 -4.88 -9.86 -4.47
N LYS A 54 -5.97 -10.24 -3.79
CA LYS A 54 -6.84 -11.36 -4.20
C LYS A 54 -7.93 -10.97 -5.22
N GLU A 55 -8.15 -9.68 -5.43
CA GLU A 55 -9.17 -9.17 -6.36
C GLU A 55 -8.55 -8.77 -7.71
N LEU A 56 -7.26 -9.02 -7.92
CA LEU A 56 -6.58 -8.75 -9.18
C LEU A 56 -7.06 -9.72 -10.28
N PRO A 57 -7.09 -9.26 -11.56
CA PRO A 57 -7.36 -10.14 -12.70
C PRO A 57 -6.48 -11.39 -12.71
N ALA A 58 -7.03 -12.51 -13.20
CA ALA A 58 -6.29 -13.76 -13.28
C ALA A 58 -4.96 -13.59 -14.02
N GLY A 59 -3.87 -14.09 -13.43
CA GLY A 59 -2.53 -13.97 -13.96
C GLY A 59 -1.83 -12.63 -13.71
N LYS A 60 -2.53 -11.61 -13.18
CA LYS A 60 -1.93 -10.33 -12.81
C LYS A 60 -1.35 -10.40 -11.40
N THR A 61 -0.03 -10.24 -11.28
CA THR A 61 0.63 -10.19 -9.97
C THR A 61 0.45 -8.84 -9.31
N ILE A 62 0.59 -8.79 -7.98
CA ILE A 62 0.54 -7.53 -7.24
C ILE A 62 1.67 -6.59 -7.69
N GLN A 63 2.86 -7.11 -7.97
CA GLN A 63 4.00 -6.32 -8.43
C GLN A 63 3.71 -5.68 -9.79
N ALA A 64 3.19 -6.45 -10.76
CA ALA A 64 2.84 -5.93 -12.08
C ALA A 64 1.73 -4.87 -11.99
N HIS A 65 0.73 -5.10 -11.12
CA HIS A 65 -0.31 -4.10 -10.90
C HIS A 65 0.23 -2.81 -10.30
N LEU A 66 1.12 -2.88 -9.30
CA LEU A 66 1.72 -1.70 -8.68
C LEU A 66 2.57 -0.92 -9.69
N VAL A 67 3.41 -1.58 -10.49
CA VAL A 67 4.21 -0.93 -11.54
C VAL A 67 3.33 -0.18 -12.54
N GLU A 68 2.19 -0.76 -12.93
CA GLU A 68 1.25 -0.15 -13.87
C GLU A 68 0.57 1.10 -13.30
N ILE A 69 0.07 1.04 -12.06
CA ILE A 69 -0.68 2.16 -11.46
C ILE A 69 0.21 3.29 -10.95
N THR A 70 1.52 3.07 -10.87
CA THR A 70 2.50 4.09 -10.45
C THR A 70 3.45 4.51 -11.57
N ASP A 71 3.19 4.11 -12.82
CA ASP A 71 3.97 4.50 -14.00
C ASP A 71 5.47 4.21 -13.87
N GLY A 72 5.81 2.99 -13.42
CA GLY A 72 7.21 2.53 -13.36
C GLY A 72 7.68 2.03 -11.99
N GLY A 73 6.83 2.05 -10.97
CA GLY A 73 7.13 1.49 -9.65
C GLY A 73 7.03 2.50 -8.51
N LEU A 74 7.55 2.12 -7.35
CA LEU A 74 7.42 2.86 -6.10
C LEU A 74 8.81 3.26 -5.60
N ASP A 75 8.91 4.43 -4.96
CA ASP A 75 10.16 4.88 -4.36
C ASP A 75 10.54 4.01 -3.16
N TYR A 76 9.54 3.61 -2.36
CA TYR A 76 9.73 2.75 -1.20
C TYR A 76 8.65 1.67 -1.12
N THR A 77 9.04 0.51 -0.62
CA THR A 77 8.11 -0.57 -0.28
C THR A 77 8.44 -1.13 1.10
N PHE A 78 7.40 -1.49 1.85
CA PHE A 78 7.52 -2.09 3.17
C PHE A 78 6.67 -3.35 3.24
N ASP A 79 7.31 -4.49 3.49
CA ASP A 79 6.60 -5.72 3.82
C ASP A 79 6.40 -5.82 5.34
N CYS A 80 5.14 -5.83 5.77
CA CYS A 80 4.71 -5.98 7.15
C CYS A 80 3.86 -7.24 7.34
N THR A 81 3.89 -8.17 6.39
CA THR A 81 3.15 -9.45 6.40
C THR A 81 3.95 -10.59 7.02
N GLY A 82 5.27 -10.60 6.79
CA GLY A 82 6.17 -11.69 7.21
C GLY A 82 5.97 -13.00 6.43
N ASN A 83 5.51 -12.92 5.17
CA ASN A 83 5.18 -14.05 4.30
C ASN A 83 6.14 -14.18 3.11
#